data_AF-A0A7J6STP5-F1
#
_entry.id   AF-A0A7J6STP5-F1
#
_cell.length_a   1.000
_cell.length_b   1.000
_cell.length_c   1.000
_cell.angle_alpha   90.00
_cell.angle_beta   90.00
_cell.angle_gamma   90.00
#
_symmetry.space_group_name_H-M   'P 1'
#
loop_
_entity.id
_entity.type
_entity.pdbx_description
1 polymer ?
#
loop_
_entity_poly.entity_id
_entity_poly.type
_entity_poly.pdbx_seq_one_letter_code
_entity_poly.pdbx_strand_id
1 'polypeptide(L)'
;DDFETALEVLADASLVVGLHSDQATERIVDFALAAGKPFAVVPCCVYQKCFPDRKLPDGQLVSTYEEFITYLCSKDPRIRTQTLGFDGRNTAVYLPLPDDL
;
A
#
# COMPACT_ATOMS: atom_id res chain seq x y z
N ASP A 1 -17.59 20.08 -2.56
CA ASP A 1 -16.79 19.96 -1.32
C ASP A 1 -15.41 19.41 -1.69
N ASP A 2 -14.33 19.72 -0.98
CA ASP A 2 -12.97 19.31 -1.38
C ASP A 2 -12.83 17.77 -1.43
N PHE A 3 -13.59 17.07 -0.59
CA PHE A 3 -13.64 15.61 -0.56
C PHE A 3 -14.28 14.98 -1.81
N GLU A 4 -15.36 15.57 -2.31
CA GLU A 4 -16.06 15.06 -3.49
C GLU A 4 -15.16 15.19 -4.72
N THR A 5 -14.53 16.36 -4.88
CA THR A 5 -13.56 16.60 -5.95
C THR A 5 -12.39 15.63 -5.87
N ALA A 6 -11.85 15.37 -4.67
CA ALA A 6 -10.77 14.41 -4.50
C ALA A 6 -11.21 12.98 -4.87
N LEU A 7 -12.44 12.60 -4.50
CA LEU A 7 -12.99 11.29 -4.84
C LEU A 7 -13.19 11.14 -6.35
N GLU A 8 -13.71 12.16 -7.04
CA GLU A 8 -13.86 12.15 -8.50
C GLU A 8 -12.51 11.96 -9.20
N VAL A 9 -11.50 12.73 -8.80
CA VAL A 9 -10.14 12.62 -9.35
C VAL A 9 -9.54 11.22 -9.12
N LEU A 10 -9.71 10.67 -7.91
CA LEU A 10 -9.22 9.33 -7.59
C LEU A 10 -10.02 8.24 -8.32
N ALA A 11 -11.31 8.44 -8.57
CA ALA A 11 -12.19 7.54 -9.29
C ALA A 11 -11.89 7.52 -10.81
N ASP A 12 -11.33 8.58 -11.36
CA ASP A 12 -10.91 8.63 -12.77
C ASP A 12 -9.45 8.19 -12.99
N ALA A 13 -8.62 8.15 -11.95
CA ALA A 13 -7.20 7.78 -12.08
C ALA A 13 -6.98 6.33 -12.56
N SER A 14 -6.07 6.10 -13.51
CA SER A 14 -5.75 4.73 -13.98
C SER A 14 -4.94 3.90 -12.99
N LEU A 15 -4.19 4.56 -12.09
CA LEU A 15 -3.25 3.95 -11.15
C LEU A 15 -3.11 4.87 -9.94
N VAL A 16 -2.97 4.30 -8.74
CA VAL A 16 -2.65 5.05 -7.52
C VAL A 16 -1.21 4.75 -7.10
N VAL A 17 -0.38 5.79 -6.98
CA VAL A 17 1.03 5.65 -6.58
C VAL A 17 1.35 6.41 -5.31
N GLY A 18 2.28 5.87 -4.53
CA GLY A 18 2.72 6.49 -3.29
C GLY A 18 4.18 6.19 -2.96
N LEU A 19 5.05 7.19 -3.05
CA LEU A 19 6.45 7.06 -2.63
C LEU A 19 6.60 7.62 -1.22
N HIS A 20 6.89 6.75 -0.24
CA HIS A 20 7.05 7.14 1.17
C HIS A 20 5.84 7.90 1.72
N SER A 21 4.64 7.37 1.48
CA SER A 21 3.35 8.03 1.76
C SER A 21 2.97 8.13 3.23
N ASP A 22 3.94 8.05 4.13
CA ASP A 22 3.77 8.03 5.57
C ASP A 22 2.56 7.18 6.03
N GLN A 23 1.67 7.77 6.83
CA GLN A 23 0.47 7.15 7.38
C GLN A 23 -0.57 6.75 6.32
N ALA A 24 -0.48 7.31 5.11
CA ALA A 24 -1.42 7.05 4.03
C ALA A 24 -1.09 5.78 3.24
N THR A 25 0.08 5.17 3.44
CA THR A 25 0.54 4.00 2.66
C THR A 25 -0.49 2.87 2.62
N GLU A 26 -1.01 2.45 3.79
CA GLU A 26 -2.05 1.42 3.85
C GLU A 26 -3.35 1.86 3.18
N ARG A 27 -3.74 3.13 3.35
CA ARG A 27 -5.00 3.66 2.82
C ARG A 27 -5.00 3.70 1.29
N ILE A 28 -3.86 3.94 0.68
CA ILE A 28 -3.68 3.83 -0.78
C ILE A 28 -3.96 2.39 -1.23
N VAL A 29 -3.39 1.40 -0.53
CA VAL A 29 -3.60 -0.03 -0.85
C VAL A 29 -5.07 -0.40 -0.68
N ASP A 30 -5.69 -0.04 0.44
CA ASP A 30 -7.10 -0.36 0.72
C ASP A 30 -8.03 0.28 -0.32
N PHE A 31 -7.81 1.56 -0.65
CA PHE A 31 -8.60 2.25 -1.67
C PHE A 31 -8.45 1.61 -3.04
N ALA A 32 -7.22 1.33 -3.46
CA ALA A 32 -6.97 0.73 -4.78
C ALA A 32 -7.60 -0.65 -4.90
N LEU A 33 -7.48 -1.50 -3.87
CA LEU A 33 -8.14 -2.81 -3.84
C LEU A 33 -9.67 -2.68 -3.89
N ALA A 34 -10.25 -1.77 -3.10
CA ALA A 34 -11.70 -1.54 -3.07
C ALA A 34 -12.24 -0.97 -4.40
N ALA A 35 -11.47 -0.11 -5.06
CA ALA A 35 -11.82 0.51 -6.34
C ALA A 35 -11.48 -0.39 -7.55
N GLY A 36 -10.88 -1.57 -7.33
CA GLY A 36 -10.43 -2.46 -8.41
C GLY A 36 -9.32 -1.84 -9.27
N LYS A 37 -8.50 -0.97 -8.69
CA LYS A 37 -7.44 -0.23 -9.39
C LYS A 37 -6.06 -0.82 -9.11
N PRO A 38 -5.17 -0.82 -10.11
CA PRO A 38 -3.75 -1.04 -9.87
C PRO A 38 -3.19 -0.03 -8.87
N PHE A 39 -2.11 -0.40 -8.17
CA PHE A 39 -1.36 0.53 -7.33
C PHE A 39 0.12 0.17 -7.25
N ALA A 40 0.94 1.14 -6.86
CA ALA A 40 2.32 0.91 -6.44
C ALA A 40 2.68 1.85 -5.27
N VAL A 41 3.10 1.28 -4.14
CA VAL A 41 3.54 2.06 -2.97
C VAL A 41 4.94 1.64 -2.53
N VAL A 42 5.72 2.60 -2.00
CA VAL A 42 6.97 2.32 -1.29
C VAL A 42 6.77 2.69 0.17
N PRO A 43 6.48 1.72 1.06
CA PRO A 43 6.46 1.96 2.50
C PRO A 43 7.84 2.41 3.01
N CYS A 44 7.85 3.19 4.09
CA CYS A 44 9.08 3.57 4.80
C CYS A 44 8.98 3.31 6.30
N CYS A 45 7.97 3.90 6.95
CA CYS A 45 7.75 3.85 8.39
C CYS A 45 6.48 3.03 8.71
N VAL A 46 6.56 2.22 9.75
CA VAL A 46 5.45 1.35 10.18
C VAL A 46 4.34 2.14 10.88
N TYR A 47 4.69 3.24 11.54
CA TYR A 47 3.77 4.05 12.36
C TYR A 47 2.99 3.20 13.39
N GLN A 48 3.63 2.20 14.02
CA GLN A 48 2.99 1.28 14.97
C GLN A 48 2.20 1.99 16.07
N LYS A 49 2.69 3.13 16.58
CA LYS A 49 1.95 3.92 17.61
C LYS A 49 0.64 4.50 17.09
N CYS A 50 0.56 4.82 15.79
CA CYS A 50 -0.65 5.33 15.15
C CYS A 50 -1.57 4.20 14.68
N PHE A 51 -1.03 3.01 14.45
CA PHE A 51 -1.75 1.84 13.97
C PHE A 51 -1.47 0.61 14.84
N PRO A 52 -1.82 0.66 16.15
CA PRO A 52 -1.47 -0.38 17.12
C PRO A 52 -2.20 -1.70 16.88
N ASP A 53 -3.30 -1.68 16.10
CA ASP A 53 -4.15 -2.84 15.86
C ASP A 53 -3.79 -3.62 14.60
N ARG A 54 -2.79 -3.18 13.82
CA ARG A 54 -2.33 -3.93 12.63
C ARG A 54 -1.77 -5.27 13.06
N LYS A 55 -2.29 -6.33 12.46
CA LYS A 55 -1.89 -7.71 12.73
C LYS A 55 -1.64 -8.47 11.43
N LEU A 56 -0.62 -9.30 11.45
CA LEU A 56 -0.40 -10.34 10.45
C LEU A 56 -1.51 -11.41 10.54
N PRO A 57 -1.66 -12.27 9.50
CA PRO A 57 -2.67 -13.33 9.50
C PRO A 57 -2.59 -14.31 10.68
N ASP A 58 -1.40 -14.48 11.27
CA ASP A 58 -1.16 -15.31 12.46
C ASP A 58 -1.48 -14.59 13.79
N GLY A 59 -1.92 -13.33 13.73
CA GLY A 59 -2.29 -12.50 14.87
C GLY A 59 -1.14 -11.69 15.48
N GLN A 60 0.10 -11.84 14.99
CA GLN A 60 1.24 -11.03 15.46
C GLN A 60 1.06 -9.55 15.11
N LEU A 61 1.43 -8.65 16.03
CA LEU A 61 1.38 -7.21 15.78
C LEU A 61 2.43 -6.80 14.75
N VAL A 62 2.06 -5.85 13.89
CA VAL A 62 2.97 -5.27 12.91
C VAL A 62 3.80 -4.16 13.56
N SER A 63 5.09 -4.41 13.73
CA SER A 63 6.03 -3.54 14.43
C SER A 63 7.31 -3.24 13.64
N THR A 64 7.70 -4.12 12.72
CA THR A 64 8.87 -3.96 11.85
C THR A 64 8.48 -3.59 10.42
N TYR A 65 9.46 -3.12 9.65
CA TYR A 65 9.24 -2.76 8.24
C TYR A 65 8.90 -3.99 7.40
N GLU A 66 9.58 -5.09 7.67
CA GLU A 66 9.41 -6.37 6.99
C GLU A 66 8.03 -6.97 7.30
N GLU A 67 7.58 -6.86 8.56
CA GLU A 67 6.19 -7.17 8.95
C GLU A 67 5.19 -6.26 8.25
N PHE A 68 5.49 -4.97 8.09
CA PHE A 68 4.57 -4.05 7.41
C PHE A 68 4.42 -4.37 5.92
N ILE A 69 5.50 -4.73 5.23
CA ILE A 69 5.43 -5.24 3.86
C ILE A 69 4.59 -6.52 3.81
N THR A 70 4.86 -7.47 4.71
CA THR A 70 4.13 -8.75 4.79
C THR A 70 2.64 -8.51 5.02
N TYR A 71 2.31 -7.59 5.92
CA TYR A 71 0.94 -7.16 6.20
C TYR A 71 0.25 -6.61 4.95
N LEU A 72 0.90 -5.69 4.21
CA LEU A 72 0.33 -5.15 2.98
C LEU A 72 0.12 -6.24 1.92
N CYS A 73 1.08 -7.14 1.75
CA CYS A 73 0.97 -8.26 0.80
C CYS A 73 -0.12 -9.26 1.19
N SER A 74 -0.44 -9.40 2.48
CA SER A 74 -1.49 -10.30 2.95
C SER A 74 -2.91 -9.84 2.58
N LYS A 75 -3.09 -8.57 2.17
CA LYS A 75 -4.41 -8.01 1.83
C LYS A 75 -4.98 -8.56 0.52
N ASP A 76 -4.14 -8.98 -0.42
CA ASP A 76 -4.56 -9.61 -1.67
C ASP A 76 -3.44 -10.52 -2.23
N PRO A 77 -3.73 -11.78 -2.61
CA PRO A 77 -2.73 -12.74 -3.08
C PRO A 77 -2.05 -12.36 -4.40
N ARG A 78 -2.58 -11.37 -5.14
CA ARG A 78 -2.00 -10.85 -6.37
C ARG A 78 -0.94 -9.77 -6.13
N ILE A 79 -0.85 -9.23 -4.92
CA ILE A 79 0.16 -8.22 -4.58
C ILE A 79 1.57 -8.82 -4.73
N ARG A 80 2.48 -8.02 -5.25
CA ARG A 80 3.89 -8.35 -5.50
C ARG A 80 4.79 -7.30 -4.88
N THR A 81 6.08 -7.64 -4.79
CA THR A 81 7.12 -6.73 -4.28
C THR A 81 8.29 -6.65 -5.24
N GLN A 82 8.90 -5.48 -5.36
CA GLN A 82 10.12 -5.27 -6.14
C GLN A 82 11.07 -4.32 -5.43
N THR A 83 12.36 -4.66 -5.38
CA THR A 83 13.41 -3.74 -4.90
C THR A 83 13.76 -2.74 -6.00
N LEU A 84 13.71 -1.45 -5.67
CA LEU A 84 14.04 -0.36 -6.57
C LEU A 84 15.50 0.10 -6.39
N GLY A 85 16.09 0.67 -7.45
CA GLY A 85 17.51 1.06 -7.51
C GLY A 85 17.85 2.37 -6.81
N PHE A 86 17.38 2.58 -5.57
CA PHE A 86 17.73 3.76 -4.77
C PHE A 86 17.96 3.40 -3.29
N ASP A 87 18.61 4.31 -2.56
CA ASP A 87 19.02 4.11 -1.17
C ASP A 87 17.88 4.24 -0.15
N GLY A 88 18.01 3.58 1.00
CA GLY A 88 17.02 3.60 2.06
C GLY A 88 15.93 2.54 1.87
N ARG A 89 14.70 2.83 2.32
CA ARG A 89 13.55 1.92 2.16
C ARG A 89 13.07 2.00 0.71
N ASN A 90 13.33 0.94 -0.05
CA ASN A 90 13.22 0.90 -1.51
C ASN A 90 12.41 -0.29 -2.03
N THR A 91 11.64 -0.96 -1.17
CA THR A 91 10.74 -2.04 -1.60
C THR A 91 9.43 -1.43 -2.08
N ALA A 92 9.14 -1.56 -3.37
CA ALA A 92 7.81 -1.32 -3.91
C ALA A 92 6.91 -2.50 -3.56
N VAL A 93 5.69 -2.22 -3.12
CA VAL A 93 4.57 -3.14 -2.96
C VAL A 93 3.52 -2.71 -3.98
N TYR A 94 3.11 -3.60 -4.88
CA TYR A 94 2.26 -3.23 -6.02
C TYR A 94 1.29 -4.33 -6.42
N LEU A 95 0.19 -3.94 -7.04
CA LEU A 95 -0.73 -4.84 -7.73
C LEU A 95 -0.46 -4.77 -9.24
N PRO A 96 -0.10 -5.88 -9.91
CA PRO A 96 0.14 -5.90 -11.36
C PRO A 96 -1.08 -5.44 -12.16
N LEU A 97 -0.86 -4.95 -13.39
CA LEU A 97 -1.97 -4.65 -14.29
C LEU A 97 -2.68 -5.94 -14.71
N PRO A 98 -3.96 -5.88 -15.11
CA PRO A 98 -4.71 -7.06 -15.57
C PRO A 98 -4.03 -7.82 -16.71
N ASP A 99 -3.26 -7.13 -17.56
CA ASP A 99 -2.54 -7.73 -18.68
C ASP A 99 -1.20 -8.39 -18.26
N ASP A 100 -0.77 -8.21 -17.00
CA ASP A 100 0.48 -8.72 -16.43
C ASP A 100 0.30 -10.01 -15.59
N LEU A 101 -0.91 -10.59 -15.53
CA LEU A 101 -1.27 -11.81 -14.77
C LEU A 101 -1.54 -13.00 -15.69
#